data_AF-A0A955Y0H9-F1
#
_entry.id   AF-A0A955Y0H9-F1
#
_cell.length_a   1.000
_cell.length_b   1.000
_cell.length_c   1.000
_cell.angle_alpha   90.00
_cell.angle_beta   90.00
_cell.angle_gamma   90.00
#
_symmetry.space_group_name_H-M   'P 1'
#
loop_
_entity.id
_entity.type
_entity.pdbx_description
1 polymer ?
#
loop_
_entity_poly.entity_id
_entity_poly.type
_entity_poly.pdbx_seq_one_letter_code
_entity_poly.pdbx_strand_id
1 'polypeptide(L)' 'MTLAYPAEMVRSEVAFIAYHFHWSLGELLDLPHRERVAWVGQVSAMNKKVMNKK' A
#
# COMPACT_ATOMS: atom_id res chain seq x y z
N MET A 1 -2.37 22.45 -12.68
CA MET A 1 -1.07 21.74 -12.75
C MET A 1 -1.25 20.44 -12.00
N THR A 2 -1.68 19.39 -12.69
CA THR A 2 -1.90 18.06 -12.09
C THR A 2 -0.51 17.52 -11.73
N LEU A 3 -0.13 17.60 -10.44
CA LEU A 3 1.08 16.96 -9.96
C LEU A 3 0.95 15.47 -10.30
N ALA A 4 1.73 15.00 -11.27
CA ALA A 4 1.78 13.57 -11.56
C ALA A 4 2.28 12.86 -10.30
N TYR A 5 1.53 11.84 -9.86
CA TYR A 5 1.93 11.07 -8.70
C TYR A 5 3.28 10.39 -8.99
N PRO A 6 4.29 10.49 -8.11
CA PRO A 6 5.61 9.95 -8.40
C PRO A 6 5.58 8.44 -8.60
N ALA A 7 6.18 7.95 -9.68
CA ALA A 7 6.22 6.52 -9.98
C ALA A 7 6.91 5.70 -8.86
N GLU A 8 7.87 6.32 -8.17
CA GLU A 8 8.56 5.72 -7.02
C GLU A 8 7.63 5.46 -5.82
N MET A 9 6.64 6.35 -5.60
CA MET A 9 5.65 6.18 -4.55
C MET A 9 4.74 4.99 -4.87
N VAL A 10 4.25 4.87 -6.11
CA VAL A 10 3.43 3.73 -6.55
C VAL A 10 4.19 2.42 -6.36
N ARG A 11 5.46 2.37 -6.77
CA ARG A 11 6.29 1.17 -6.62
C ARG A 11 6.45 0.78 -5.15
N SER A 12 6.62 1.76 -4.26
CA SER A 12 6.76 1.52 -2.82
C SER A 12 5.47 1.03 -2.19
N GLU A 13 4.32 1.63 -2.53
CA GLU A 13 2.99 1.20 -2.07
C GLU A 13 2.70 -0.24 -2.49
N VAL A 14 2.95 -0.56 -3.76
CA VAL A 14 2.76 -1.90 -4.31
C VAL A 14 3.66 -2.92 -3.62
N ALA A 15 4.95 -2.62 -3.45
CA ALA A 15 5.87 -3.52 -2.78
C ALA A 15 5.47 -3.79 -1.32
N PHE A 16 5.03 -2.74 -0.61
CA PHE A 16 4.57 -2.85 0.77
C PHE A 16 3.33 -3.74 0.89
N ILE A 17 2.32 -3.52 0.05
CA ILE A 17 1.08 -4.32 0.08
C ILE A 17 1.37 -5.77 -0.36
N ALA A 18 2.16 -5.98 -1.42
CA ALA A 18 2.54 -7.30 -1.89
C ALA A 18 3.30 -8.10 -0.82
N TYR A 19 4.19 -7.44 -0.06
CA TYR A 19 4.92 -8.08 1.03
C TYR A 19 3.99 -8.57 2.16
N HIS A 20 2.91 -7.85 2.45
CA HIS A 20 2.02 -8.15 3.57
C HIS A 20 0.83 -9.06 3.22
N PHE A 21 0.27 -8.94 2.02
CA PHE A 21 -0.92 -9.69 1.61
C PHE A 21 -0.65 -10.72 0.50
N HIS A 22 0.55 -10.74 -0.06
CA HIS A 22 0.94 -11.65 -1.16
C HIS A 22 0.06 -11.53 -2.41
N TRP A 23 -0.60 -10.38 -2.60
CA TRP A 23 -1.34 -10.08 -3.83
C TRP A 23 -0.39 -9.95 -5.02
N SER A 24 -0.88 -10.30 -6.20
CA SER A 24 -0.10 -10.17 -7.43
C SER A 24 0.11 -8.70 -7.80
N LEU A 25 1.20 -8.42 -8.52
CA LEU A 25 1.47 -7.09 -9.05
C LEU A 25 0.32 -6.60 -9.95
N GLY A 26 -0.29 -7.50 -10.73
CA GLY A 26 -1.41 -7.19 -11.63
C GLY A 26 -2.62 -6.69 -10.85
N GLU A 27 -3.06 -7.43 -9.83
CA GLU A 27 -4.19 -7.04 -8.99
C GLU A 27 -3.94 -5.71 -8.28
N LEU A 28 -2.70 -5.49 -7.79
CA LEU A 28 -2.35 -4.24 -7.14
C LEU A 28 -2.39 -3.06 -8.12
N LEU A 29 -1.87 -3.22 -9.34
CA LEU A 29 -1.87 -2.16 -10.34
C LEU A 29 -3.29 -1.80 -10.83
N ASP A 30 -4.20 -2.77 -10.83
CA ASP A 30 -5.61 -2.58 -11.19
C ASP A 30 -6.39 -1.74 -10.16
N LEU A 31 -5.96 -1.73 -8.90
CA LEU A 31 -6.59 -0.93 -7.85
C LEU A 31 -6.45 0.59 -8.12
N PRO A 32 -7.53 1.37 -7.94
CA PRO A 32 -7.45 2.83 -7.93
C PRO A 32 -6.40 3.32 -6.93
N HIS A 33 -5.70 4.40 -7.28
CA HIS A 33 -4.65 4.97 -6.43
C HIS A 33 -5.12 5.21 -4.98
N ARG A 34 -6.34 5.73 -4.79
CA ARG A 34 -6.91 5.98 -3.46
C ARG A 34 -7.10 4.69 -2.64
N GLU A 35 -7.48 3.59 -3.27
CA GLU A 35 -7.65 2.31 -2.58
C GLU A 35 -6.30 1.75 -2.15
N ARG A 36 -5.30 1.86 -3.01
CA ARG A 36 -3.91 1.45 -2.70
C ARG A 36 -3.38 2.18 -1.46
N VAL A 37 -3.55 3.51 -1.41
CA VAL A 37 -3.16 4.32 -0.25
C VAL A 37 -3.94 3.91 1.01
N ALA A 38 -5.24 3.63 0.89
CA ALA A 38 -6.03 3.16 2.01
C ALA A 38 -5.52 1.82 2.57
N TRP A 39 -5.16 0.87 1.70
CA TRP A 39 -4.58 -0.41 2.11
C TRP A 39 -3.24 -0.26 2.82
N VAL A 40 -2.34 0.61 2.33
CA VAL A 40 -1.09 0.94 3.04
C VAL A 40 -1.37 1.44 4.46
N GLY A 41 -2.38 2.31 4.61
CA GLY A 41 -2.83 2.82 5.91
C GLY A 41 -3.36 1.73 6.83
N GLN A 42 -4.19 0.81 6.31
CA GLN A 42 -4.74 -0.30 7.09
C GLN A 42 -3.65 -1.25 7.60
N VAL A 43 -2.73 -1.67 6.73
CA VAL A 43 -1.60 -2.54 7.11
C VAL A 43 -0.74 -1.87 8.18
N SER A 44 -0.44 -0.58 8.02
CA SER A 44 0.30 0.20 9.01
C SER A 44 -0.41 0.26 10.37
N ALA A 45 -1.74 0.42 10.37
CA ALA A 45 -2.54 0.42 11.60
C ALA A 45 -2.57 -0.96 12.28
N MET A 46 -2.68 -2.04 11.50
CA MET A 46 -2.62 -3.42 12.02
C MET A 46 -1.26 -3.71 12.65
N ASN A 47 -0.17 -3.37 11.95
CA ASN A 47 1.19 -3.56 12.46
C ASN A 47 1.42 -2.82 13.78
N LYS A 48 0.94 -1.58 13.90
CA LYS A 48 1.00 -0.80 15.15
C LYS A 48 0.22 -1.47 16.30
N LYS A 49 -0.98 -2.01 16.03
CA LYS A 49 -1.77 -2.72 17.04
C LYS A 49 -1.08 -4.00 17.52
N VAL A 50 -0.45 -4.76 16.61
CA VAL A 50 0.31 -5.96 16.96
C VAL A 50 1.54 -5.61 17.79
N MET A 51 2.28 -4.57 17.38
CA MET A 51 3.49 -4.13 18.08
C MET A 51 3.21 -3.55 19.47
N ASN A 52 2.10 -2.84 19.65
CA ASN A 52 1.71 -2.23 20.93
C ASN A 52 1.08 -3.22 21.93
N LYS A 53 0.90 -4.49 21.56
CA LYS A 53 0.44 -5.56 22.47
C LYS A 53 1.59 -6.28 23.20
N LYS A 54 2.79 -5.71 23.20
CA LYS A 54 3.94 -6.21 23.98
C LYS A 54 3.93 -5.68 25.41
#